data_AF-A0A662VUN7-F1
#
_entry.id   AF-A0A662VUN7-F1
#
_cell.length_a   1.000
_cell.length_b   1.000
_cell.length_c   1.000
_cell.angle_alpha   90.00
_cell.angle_beta   90.00
_cell.angle_gamma   90.00
#
_symmetry.space_group_name_H-M   'P 1'
#
loop_
_entity.id
_entity.type
_entity.pdbx_description
1 polymer ?
#
loop_
_entity_poly.entity_id
_entity_poly.type
_entity_poly.pdbx_seq_one_letter_code
_entity_poly.pdbx_strand_id
1 'polypeptide(L)'
;MRLKILVMVATLILATTTATAAAKVQPKTVYDSIRQGETDWFYQYISSSSFNVYLIWNNPSNSLTLTIYSPNGEHQTFWDSSDGKVDGKIILTIKNAEQDIWYFRVYGEKVTGVQYYSFTVI
;
A
#
# COMPACT_ATOMS: atom_id res chain seq x y z
N MET A 1 6.10 17.76 6.27
CA MET A 1 5.63 16.84 5.21
C MET A 1 6.82 16.45 4.33
N ARG A 2 7.39 15.25 4.51
CA ARG A 2 8.27 14.66 3.51
C ARG A 2 7.37 13.86 2.57
N LEU A 3 7.04 14.44 1.42
CA LEU A 3 6.37 13.71 0.35
C LEU A 3 7.44 12.86 -0.35
N LYS A 4 7.63 11.62 0.11
CA LYS A 4 8.38 10.63 -0.67
C LYS A 4 7.44 10.17 -1.79
N ILE A 5 7.51 10.82 -2.95
CA ILE A 5 6.94 10.23 -4.17
C ILE A 5 7.90 9.10 -4.53
N LEU A 6 7.61 7.86 -4.10
CA LEU A 6 8.23 6.71 -4.72
C LEU A 6 7.65 6.62 -6.13
N VAL A 7 8.27 7.33 -7.08
CA VAL A 7 8.04 7.12 -8.51
C VAL A 7 8.49 5.70 -8.78
N MET A 8 7.54 4.77 -8.90
CA MET A 8 7.80 3.53 -9.61
C MET A 8 8.17 3.94 -11.03
N VAL A 9 9.48 3.98 -11.30
CA VAL A 9 10.04 4.45 -12.57
C VAL A 9 9.49 3.58 -13.69
N ALA A 10 8.62 4.16 -14.50
CA ALA A 10 8.36 3.64 -15.84
C ALA A 10 9.64 3.88 -16.65
N THR A 11 10.46 2.85 -16.82
CA THR A 11 11.54 2.87 -17.80
C THR A 11 10.94 3.11 -19.18
N LEU A 12 11.14 4.31 -19.74
CA LEU A 12 10.83 4.63 -21.12
C LEU A 12 11.85 3.90 -22.01
N ILE A 13 11.53 2.67 -22.43
CA ILE A 13 12.30 1.95 -23.45
C ILE A 13 11.76 2.41 -24.81
N LEU A 14 12.54 3.23 -25.51
CA LEU A 14 12.32 3.48 -26.94
C LEU A 14 12.71 2.18 -27.68
N ALA A 15 11.72 1.33 -27.98
CA ALA A 15 11.92 0.19 -28.88
C ALA A 15 10.69 -0.01 -29.75
N THR A 16 10.94 0.10 -31.05
CA THR A 16 10.02 -0.15 -32.15
C THR A 16 9.54 -1.60 -32.19
N THR A 17 8.32 -1.78 -32.71
CA THR A 17 7.66 -3.01 -33.22
C THR A 17 6.67 -3.73 -32.30
N THR A 18 5.56 -4.11 -32.93
CA THR A 18 4.26 -4.54 -32.42
C THR A 18 4.25 -6.00 -31.94
N ALA A 19 3.87 -6.24 -30.69
CA ALA A 19 3.05 -7.37 -30.25
C ALA A 19 2.72 -7.22 -28.75
N THR A 20 1.43 -7.24 -28.43
CA THR A 20 0.86 -7.08 -27.09
C THR A 20 1.38 -8.16 -26.13
N ALA A 21 2.25 -7.77 -25.20
CA ALA A 21 2.51 -8.51 -23.98
C ALA A 21 2.11 -7.60 -22.81
N ALA A 22 1.08 -8.00 -22.07
CA ALA A 22 0.63 -7.29 -20.88
C ALA A 22 1.82 -7.07 -19.93
N ALA A 23 2.22 -5.81 -19.77
CA ALA A 23 3.27 -5.43 -18.84
C ALA A 23 2.79 -5.77 -17.43
N LYS A 24 3.38 -6.80 -16.82
CA LYS A 24 3.08 -7.22 -15.46
C LYS A 24 3.71 -6.23 -14.48
N VAL A 25 2.98 -5.18 -14.11
CA VAL A 25 3.45 -4.16 -13.15
C VAL A 25 3.12 -4.64 -11.72
N GLN A 26 4.13 -4.79 -10.85
CA GLN A 26 3.98 -5.21 -9.44
C GLN A 26 4.39 -4.05 -8.51
N PRO A 27 3.87 -4.02 -7.26
CA PRO A 27 4.74 -4.40 -6.15
C PRO A 27 4.20 -5.63 -5.43
N LYS A 28 4.97 -6.71 -5.52
CA LYS A 28 4.92 -7.83 -4.59
C LYS A 28 5.83 -7.47 -3.41
N THR A 29 5.26 -6.81 -2.40
CA THR A 29 5.91 -6.35 -1.17
C THR A 29 6.94 -5.21 -1.33
N VAL A 30 6.67 -4.07 -0.68
CA VAL A 30 7.58 -2.95 -0.47
C VAL A 30 8.11 -2.99 0.96
N TYR A 31 9.36 -2.56 1.18
CA TYR A 31 9.93 -2.33 2.50
C TYR A 31 10.34 -0.86 2.60
N ASP A 32 9.90 -0.16 3.65
CA ASP A 32 10.29 1.24 3.90
C ASP A 32 10.33 1.51 5.42
N SER A 33 10.51 2.77 5.77
CA SER A 33 10.54 3.28 7.13
C SER A 33 9.80 4.60 7.22
N ILE A 34 9.13 4.80 8.35
CA ILE A 34 8.24 5.93 8.59
C ILE A 34 8.45 6.46 10.01
N ARG A 35 8.36 7.77 10.16
CA ARG A 35 8.38 8.48 11.46
C ARG A 35 6.99 8.99 11.81
N GLN A 36 6.85 9.51 13.03
CA GLN A 36 5.60 10.10 13.46
C GLN A 36 5.18 11.26 12.54
N GLY A 37 3.92 11.22 12.10
CA GLY A 37 3.34 12.20 11.19
C GLY A 37 3.80 12.09 9.74
N GLU A 38 4.67 11.14 9.38
CA GLU A 38 5.03 10.88 7.98
C GLU A 38 3.94 10.08 7.27
N THR A 39 3.93 10.18 5.94
CA THR A 39 2.93 9.55 5.08
C THR A 39 3.61 9.02 3.83
N ASP A 40 3.36 7.75 3.52
CA ASP A 40 3.81 7.11 2.28
C ASP A 40 2.59 6.71 1.45
N TRP A 41 2.67 6.96 0.14
CA TRP A 41 1.59 6.69 -0.81
C TRP A 41 1.98 5.62 -1.81
N PHE A 42 1.05 4.69 -2.07
CA PHE A 42 1.19 3.62 -3.06
C PHE A 42 -0.05 3.57 -3.95
N TYR A 43 0.10 2.96 -5.12
CA TYR A 43 -1.01 2.64 -6.01
C TYR A 43 -0.78 1.28 -6.67
N GLN A 44 -1.85 0.59 -7.00
CA GLN A 44 -1.81 -0.68 -7.72
C GLN A 44 -3.05 -0.81 -8.60
N TYR A 45 -2.86 -1.24 -9.85
CA TYR A 45 -3.97 -1.69 -10.68
C TYR A 45 -4.43 -3.07 -10.20
N ILE A 46 -5.70 -3.16 -9.80
CA ILE A 46 -6.34 -4.40 -9.35
C ILE A 46 -7.16 -4.96 -10.50
N SER A 47 -6.86 -6.18 -10.93
CA SER A 47 -7.59 -6.86 -12.03
C SER A 47 -8.59 -7.92 -11.53
N SER A 48 -8.63 -8.16 -10.22
CA SER A 48 -9.46 -9.18 -9.58
C SER A 48 -10.56 -8.54 -8.75
N SER A 49 -11.71 -9.19 -8.64
CA SER A 49 -12.79 -8.76 -7.73
C SER A 49 -12.48 -8.99 -6.24
N SER A 50 -11.30 -9.53 -5.94
CA SER A 50 -10.78 -9.64 -4.58
C SER A 50 -9.25 -9.59 -4.57
N PHE A 51 -8.70 -8.96 -3.54
CA PHE A 51 -7.26 -8.88 -3.28
C PHE A 51 -7.03 -8.76 -1.77
N ASN A 52 -5.82 -9.11 -1.32
CA ASN A 52 -5.39 -9.00 0.05
C ASN A 52 -4.39 -7.85 0.20
N VAL A 53 -4.43 -7.21 1.36
CA VAL A 53 -3.50 -6.14 1.74
C VAL A 53 -2.86 -6.48 3.06
N TYR A 54 -1.55 -6.31 3.12
CA TYR A 54 -0.75 -6.55 4.31
C TYR A 54 0.09 -5.30 4.60
N LEU A 55 -0.08 -4.72 5.77
CA LEU A 55 0.85 -3.73 6.33
C LEU A 55 1.41 -4.32 7.62
N ILE A 56 2.72 -4.52 7.70
CA ILE A 56 3.36 -5.25 8.80
C ILE A 56 4.55 -4.43 9.31
N TRP A 57 4.55 -4.09 10.60
CA TRP A 57 5.66 -3.40 11.26
C TRP A 57 6.16 -4.10 12.53
N ASN A 58 5.45 -5.15 12.99
CA ASN A 58 5.86 -6.06 14.08
C ASN A 58 6.28 -5.36 15.38
N ASN A 59 5.74 -4.17 15.66
CA ASN A 59 6.01 -3.43 16.88
C ASN A 59 4.73 -2.74 17.36
N PRO A 60 3.93 -3.39 18.22
CA PRO A 60 2.65 -2.85 18.69
C PRO A 60 2.81 -1.64 19.64
N SER A 61 4.04 -1.27 20.04
CA SER A 61 4.27 0.00 20.75
C SER A 61 4.17 1.22 19.83
N ASN A 62 4.32 1.01 18.51
CA ASN A 62 4.08 2.01 17.48
C ASN A 62 2.74 1.73 16.77
N SER A 63 2.06 2.79 16.35
CA SER A 63 0.82 2.76 15.59
C SER A 63 1.06 3.28 14.17
N LEU A 64 0.68 2.46 13.19
CA LEU A 64 0.54 2.83 11.78
C LEU A 64 -0.93 2.72 11.39
N THR A 65 -1.38 3.57 10.47
CA THR A 65 -2.69 3.43 9.83
C THR A 65 -2.55 3.20 8.34
N LEU A 66 -3.53 2.49 7.78
CA LEU A 66 -3.66 2.24 6.35
C LEU A 66 -4.98 2.86 5.88
N THR A 67 -4.93 3.83 4.97
CA THR A 67 -6.13 4.30 4.26
C THR A 67 -6.14 3.74 2.85
N ILE A 68 -7.22 3.08 2.47
CA ILE A 68 -7.44 2.52 1.13
C ILE A 68 -8.46 3.40 0.42
N TYR A 69 -8.15 3.78 -0.83
CA TYR A 69 -9.01 4.56 -1.71
C TYR A 69 -9.40 3.68 -2.90
N SER A 70 -10.70 3.49 -3.10
CA SER A 70 -11.25 2.82 -4.27
C SER A 70 -11.23 3.73 -5.50
N PRO A 71 -11.33 3.16 -6.71
CA PRO A 71 -11.37 3.93 -7.95
C PRO A 71 -12.52 4.92 -8.02
N ASN A 72 -13.69 4.56 -7.48
CA ASN A 72 -14.86 5.43 -7.38
C ASN A 72 -14.71 6.60 -6.37
N GLY A 73 -13.60 6.69 -5.63
CA GLY A 73 -13.31 7.78 -4.69
C GLY A 73 -13.75 7.54 -3.25
N GLU A 74 -14.39 6.40 -2.94
CA GLU A 74 -14.62 5.99 -1.55
C GLU A 74 -13.28 5.66 -0.87
N HIS A 75 -13.24 5.82 0.46
CA HIS A 75 -12.05 5.48 1.22
C HIS A 75 -12.37 5.07 2.64
N GLN A 76 -11.51 4.20 3.19
CA GLN A 76 -11.61 3.75 4.57
C GLN A 76 -10.22 3.69 5.20
N THR A 77 -10.14 4.09 6.47
CA THR A 77 -8.92 3.98 7.28
C THR A 77 -9.02 2.76 8.20
N PHE A 78 -7.91 2.05 8.32
CA PHE A 78 -7.72 0.87 9.14
C PHE A 78 -6.58 1.10 10.14
N TRP A 79 -6.76 0.56 11.33
CA TRP A 79 -5.81 0.52 12.43
C TRP A 79 -5.41 -0.93 12.72
N ASP A 80 -4.34 -1.15 13.50
CA ASP A 80 -3.87 -2.48 13.96
C ASP A 80 -5.06 -3.38 14.38
N SER A 81 -5.95 -2.84 15.22
CA SER A 81 -7.16 -3.52 15.71
C SER A 81 -8.20 -3.94 14.66
N SER A 82 -8.08 -3.49 13.40
CA SER A 82 -9.11 -3.71 12.37
C SER A 82 -9.19 -5.16 11.89
N ASP A 83 -8.13 -5.94 12.06
CA ASP A 83 -8.14 -7.39 11.82
C ASP A 83 -8.43 -8.23 13.08
N GLY A 84 -8.82 -7.54 14.17
CA GLY A 84 -9.17 -8.14 15.46
C GLY A 84 -8.00 -8.37 16.40
N LYS A 85 -6.77 -7.92 16.05
CA LYS A 85 -5.57 -8.06 16.88
C LYS A 85 -4.83 -6.74 17.01
N VAL A 86 -3.99 -6.61 18.02
CA VAL A 86 -3.05 -5.47 18.14
C VAL A 86 -1.65 -6.09 18.22
N ASP A 87 -1.07 -6.37 17.06
CA ASP A 87 0.17 -7.13 16.94
C ASP A 87 1.19 -6.50 15.98
N GLY A 88 0.95 -5.23 15.61
CA GLY A 88 1.79 -4.49 14.70
C GLY A 88 1.55 -4.86 13.24
N LYS A 89 0.30 -5.20 12.89
CA LYS A 89 -0.09 -5.65 11.54
C LYS A 89 -1.49 -5.18 11.21
N ILE A 90 -1.75 -5.02 9.91
CA ILE A 90 -3.08 -4.87 9.35
C ILE A 90 -3.17 -5.84 8.18
N ILE A 91 -4.00 -6.87 8.33
CA ILE A 91 -4.24 -7.88 7.30
C ILE A 91 -5.70 -7.84 6.85
N LEU A 92 -5.93 -7.47 5.59
CA LEU A 92 -7.27 -7.26 5.05
C LEU A 92 -7.48 -8.07 3.79
N THR A 93 -8.72 -8.56 3.61
CA THR A 93 -9.21 -9.07 2.33
C THR A 93 -10.28 -8.13 1.81
N ILE A 94 -10.02 -7.49 0.67
CA ILE A 94 -11.00 -6.69 -0.04
C ILE A 94 -11.79 -7.60 -0.96
N LYS A 95 -13.11 -7.48 -0.94
CA LYS A 95 -14.06 -8.24 -1.75
C LYS A 95 -14.89 -7.28 -2.59
N ASN A 96 -15.44 -7.78 -3.69
CA ASN A 96 -16.22 -6.98 -4.65
C ASN A 96 -15.42 -5.75 -5.15
N ALA A 97 -14.11 -5.92 -5.32
CA ALA A 97 -13.23 -4.86 -5.76
C ALA A 97 -13.53 -4.45 -7.21
N GLU A 98 -13.57 -3.15 -7.44
CA GLU A 98 -13.55 -2.56 -8.78
C GLU A 98 -12.20 -2.82 -9.46
N GLN A 99 -12.25 -3.15 -10.76
CA GLN A 99 -11.05 -3.41 -11.55
C GLN A 99 -10.47 -2.10 -12.09
N ASP A 100 -9.63 -1.44 -11.29
CA ASP A 100 -8.93 -0.23 -11.70
C ASP A 100 -7.75 0.05 -10.76
N ILE A 101 -7.21 1.28 -10.79
CA ILE A 101 -6.18 1.77 -9.90
C ILE A 101 -6.77 2.10 -8.52
N TRP A 102 -6.27 1.40 -7.51
CA TRP A 102 -6.51 1.69 -6.10
C TRP A 102 -5.32 2.45 -5.51
N TYR A 103 -5.58 3.34 -4.55
CA TYR A 103 -4.52 4.05 -3.82
C TYR A 103 -4.48 3.63 -2.35
N PHE A 104 -3.29 3.62 -1.79
CA PHE A 104 -3.02 3.20 -0.43
C PHE A 104 -2.15 4.23 0.25
N ARG A 105 -2.52 4.61 1.48
CA ARG A 105 -1.79 5.59 2.29
C ARG A 105 -1.39 4.93 3.60
N VAL A 106 -0.09 4.81 3.83
CA VAL A 106 0.47 4.41 5.12
C VAL A 106 0.83 5.66 5.91
N TYR A 107 0.36 5.76 7.16
CA TYR A 107 0.57 6.94 7.99
C TYR A 107 1.15 6.58 9.37
N GLY A 108 2.18 7.33 9.78
CA GLY A 108 2.86 7.20 11.07
C GLY A 108 2.07 7.84 12.22
N GLU A 109 0.97 7.23 12.67
CA GLU A 109 0.08 7.81 13.67
C GLU A 109 0.76 8.06 15.02
N LYS A 110 1.46 7.05 15.56
CA LYS A 110 2.23 7.16 16.80
C LYS A 110 3.51 6.35 16.68
N VAL A 111 4.63 7.00 16.43
CA VAL A 111 5.90 6.31 16.17
C VAL A 111 7.01 6.94 17.00
N THR A 112 7.64 6.14 17.86
CA THR A 112 8.87 6.58 18.55
C THR A 112 10.07 6.32 17.63
N GLY A 113 10.79 7.37 17.25
CA GLY A 113 11.96 7.27 16.38
C GLY A 113 11.58 6.93 14.93
N VAL A 114 12.06 5.79 14.44
CA VAL A 114 11.82 5.29 13.08
C VAL A 114 11.22 3.89 13.17
N GLN A 115 10.11 3.66 12.47
CA GLN A 115 9.49 2.34 12.35
C GLN A 115 9.72 1.80 10.93
N TYR A 116 10.30 0.61 10.82
CA TYR A 116 10.38 -0.12 9.56
C TYR A 116 9.10 -0.93 9.33
N TYR A 117 8.66 -1.04 8.08
CA TYR A 117 7.48 -1.82 7.74
C TYR A 117 7.61 -2.47 6.38
N SER A 118 6.76 -3.47 6.13
CA SER A 118 6.51 -4.02 4.80
C SER A 118 5.06 -3.81 4.38
N PHE A 119 4.83 -3.49 3.11
CA PHE A 119 3.52 -3.27 2.53
C PHE A 119 3.31 -4.13 1.28
N THR A 120 2.25 -4.93 1.24
CA THR A 120 1.99 -5.90 0.16
C THR A 120 0.53 -5.84 -0.29
N VAL A 121 0.31 -5.92 -1.60
CA VAL A 121 -1.01 -6.06 -2.23
C VAL A 121 -0.95 -7.27 -3.19
N ILE A 122 -1.81 -8.28 -3.00
CA ILE A 122 -1.81 -9.54 -3.80
C ILE A 122 -3.19 -10.08 -4.10
#